data_AF-A0A7R9K9B2-F1
#
_entry.id   AF-A0A7R9K9B2-F1
#
_cell.length_a   1.000
_cell.length_b   1.000
_cell.length_c   1.000
_cell.angle_alpha   90.00
_cell.angle_beta   90.00
_cell.angle_gamma   90.00
#
_symmetry.space_group_name_H-M   'P 1'
#
loop_
_entity.id
_entity.type
_entity.pdbx_description
1 polymer ?
#
loop_
_entity_poly.entity_id
_entity_poly.type
_entity_poly.pdbx_seq_one_letter_code
_entity_poly.pdbx_strand_id
1 'polypeptide(L)'
;MVVRQYNEELKYLEKINAHSWRIKIGFQPNMNVEGIFYVNQNLEKLMLEELRNSCRPGTVGGFLPGVKQIANVAALPGIVGRSVGLPDVHSGYGFAIGNMAAFDMANPKSVVSPGGVGFDINCGVRLLRTNLREQDVLPVKTIVKTIEKESKKVDILDILCGLKEDHKEFAANSIKTMWIPVSNVDTECAFSAYSNGSTRAFPPHHPLIPVDYQLTGQPVLIGGTMGTCSYVLTGTEQGMHETFGSTCHGAGRALSRAKSRRNLDYQDVAHKAPSSVEKSGTKQIRFEKYCTS
;
A
#
# COMPACT_ATOMS: atom_id res chain seq x y z
N MET A 1 3.51 -24.68 8.94
CA MET A 1 2.62 -23.53 9.24
C MET A 1 1.74 -23.95 10.40
N VAL A 2 1.69 -23.18 11.47
CA VAL A 2 0.87 -23.52 12.63
C VAL A 2 -0.61 -23.38 12.26
N VAL A 3 -1.36 -24.46 12.45
CA VAL A 3 -2.82 -24.50 12.29
C VAL A 3 -3.40 -24.51 13.69
N ARG A 4 -4.06 -23.41 14.06
CA ARG A 4 -4.68 -23.17 15.35
C ARG A 4 -6.12 -22.74 15.17
N GLN A 5 -6.92 -22.92 16.21
CA GLN A 5 -8.27 -22.36 16.25
C GLN A 5 -8.19 -20.84 16.34
N TYR A 6 -9.20 -20.14 15.82
CA TYR A 6 -9.22 -18.67 15.79
C TYR A 6 -9.00 -18.04 17.18
N ASN A 7 -9.62 -18.60 18.22
CA ASN A 7 -9.47 -18.11 19.59
C ASN A 7 -8.05 -18.29 20.15
N GLU A 8 -7.28 -19.24 19.62
CA GLU A 8 -5.87 -19.42 19.99
C GLU A 8 -4.97 -18.45 19.24
N GLU A 9 -5.25 -18.16 17.97
CA GLU A 9 -4.56 -17.11 17.21
C GLU A 9 -4.72 -15.74 17.88
N LEU A 10 -5.93 -15.44 18.39
CA LEU A 10 -6.22 -14.17 19.08
C LEU A 10 -5.37 -13.93 20.32
N LYS A 11 -4.86 -14.98 21.00
CA LYS A 11 -4.01 -14.82 22.18
C LYS A 11 -2.68 -14.12 21.87
N TYR A 12 -2.26 -14.17 20.61
CA TYR A 12 -1.04 -13.55 20.10
C TYR A 12 -1.29 -12.18 19.47
N LEU A 13 -2.55 -11.72 19.39
CA LEU A 13 -2.91 -10.42 18.88
C LEU A 13 -3.24 -9.48 20.04
N GLU A 14 -2.66 -8.29 20.02
CA GLU A 14 -2.88 -7.27 21.04
C GLU A 14 -3.15 -5.92 20.37
N LYS A 15 -4.28 -5.31 20.70
CA LYS A 15 -4.59 -3.97 20.21
C LYS A 15 -3.78 -2.94 21.01
N ILE A 16 -2.90 -2.21 20.33
CA ILE A 16 -2.04 -1.21 20.98
C ILE A 16 -2.82 0.10 21.18
N ASN A 17 -3.51 0.55 20.13
CA ASN A 17 -4.32 1.76 20.15
C ASN A 17 -5.50 1.67 19.17
N ALA A 18 -6.20 2.77 18.92
CA ALA A 18 -7.37 2.81 18.05
C ALA A 18 -7.08 2.39 16.59
N HIS A 19 -5.81 2.44 16.16
CA HIS A 19 -5.40 2.28 14.77
C HIS A 19 -4.30 1.25 14.56
N SER A 20 -3.90 0.48 15.57
CA SER A 20 -2.79 -0.46 15.45
C SER A 20 -2.91 -1.67 16.36
N TRP A 21 -2.38 -2.77 15.84
CA TRP A 21 -2.35 -4.08 16.47
C TRP A 21 -0.94 -4.65 16.42
N ARG A 22 -0.54 -5.30 17.51
CA ARG A 22 0.68 -6.10 17.64
C ARG A 22 0.38 -7.57 17.37
N ILE A 23 1.26 -8.21 16.62
CA ILE A 23 1.38 -9.65 16.48
C ILE A 23 2.59 -10.09 17.31
N LYS A 24 2.32 -10.74 18.44
CA LYS A 24 3.36 -11.18 19.38
C LYS A 24 4.23 -12.28 18.78
N ILE A 25 5.51 -12.29 19.17
CA ILE A 25 6.41 -13.41 18.90
C ILE A 25 5.76 -14.71 19.40
N GLY A 26 5.91 -15.78 18.64
CA GLY A 26 5.21 -17.05 18.87
C GLY A 26 3.87 -17.18 18.14
N PHE A 27 3.37 -16.10 17.51
CA PHE A 27 2.28 -16.24 16.54
C PHE A 27 2.72 -17.20 15.43
N GLN A 28 3.93 -17.05 14.89
CA GLN A 28 4.65 -18.18 14.30
C GLN A 28 5.82 -18.58 15.22
N PRO A 29 6.13 -19.89 15.35
CA PRO A 29 7.14 -20.37 16.29
C PRO A 29 8.54 -19.82 16.04
N ASN A 30 8.84 -19.45 14.79
CA ASN A 30 10.15 -18.99 14.34
C ASN A 30 10.22 -17.48 14.09
N MET A 31 9.31 -16.68 14.66
CA MET A 31 9.39 -15.21 14.56
C MET A 31 10.67 -14.69 15.22
N ASN A 32 11.44 -13.88 14.48
CA ASN A 32 12.64 -13.19 14.98
C ASN A 32 12.28 -11.83 15.60
N VAL A 33 11.21 -11.19 15.10
CA VAL A 33 10.71 -9.88 15.54
C VAL A 33 9.20 -9.91 15.72
N GLU A 34 8.62 -8.88 16.32
CA GLU A 34 7.17 -8.70 16.36
C GLU A 34 6.62 -8.27 15.00
N GLY A 35 5.33 -8.54 14.78
CA GLY A 35 4.56 -7.91 13.70
C GLY A 35 3.74 -6.74 14.23
N ILE A 36 3.53 -5.71 13.41
CA ILE A 36 2.56 -4.64 13.69
C ILE A 36 1.70 -4.45 12.44
N PHE A 37 0.41 -4.21 12.60
CA PHE A 37 -0.41 -3.75 11.48
C PHE A 37 -1.30 -2.58 11.89
N TYR A 38 -1.44 -1.62 10.97
CA TYR A 38 -2.19 -0.40 11.16
C TYR A 38 -3.55 -0.53 10.50
N VAL A 39 -4.63 -0.46 11.26
CA VAL A 39 -6.01 -0.55 10.76
C VAL A 39 -6.95 0.24 11.64
N ASN A 40 -7.90 0.95 11.04
CA ASN A 40 -9.01 1.56 11.79
C ASN A 40 -10.09 0.50 12.12
N GLN A 41 -11.16 0.92 12.82
CA GLN A 41 -12.26 0.02 13.22
C GLN A 41 -12.96 -0.68 12.04
N ASN A 42 -12.95 -0.08 10.84
CA ASN A 42 -13.58 -0.68 9.66
C ASN A 42 -12.67 -1.75 9.04
N LEU A 43 -11.39 -1.42 8.87
CA LEU A 43 -10.38 -2.30 8.29
C LEU A 43 -10.04 -3.48 9.23
N GLU A 44 -10.10 -3.25 10.54
CA GLU A 44 -9.90 -4.29 11.56
C GLU A 44 -10.85 -5.48 11.36
N LYS A 45 -12.12 -5.20 11.04
CA LYS A 45 -13.13 -6.24 10.78
C LYS A 45 -12.71 -7.13 9.61
N LEU A 46 -12.22 -6.53 8.52
CA LEU A 46 -11.78 -7.25 7.34
C LEU A 46 -10.58 -8.14 7.65
N MET A 47 -9.57 -7.61 8.36
CA MET A 47 -8.37 -8.35 8.74
C MET A 47 -8.67 -9.54 9.66
N LEU A 48 -9.50 -9.32 10.68
CA LEU A 48 -9.85 -10.37 11.64
C LEU A 48 -10.81 -11.41 11.05
N GLU A 49 -11.72 -11.00 10.16
CA GLU A 49 -12.59 -11.93 9.44
C GLU A 49 -11.79 -12.82 8.49
N GLU A 50 -10.81 -12.27 7.78
CA GLU A 50 -9.91 -13.05 6.92
C GLU A 50 -9.14 -14.10 7.74
N LEU A 51 -8.58 -13.71 8.89
CA LEU A 51 -7.93 -14.63 9.80
C LEU A 51 -8.90 -15.71 10.31
N ARG A 52 -10.11 -15.34 10.73
CA ARG A 52 -11.14 -16.27 11.19
C ARG A 52 -11.51 -17.29 10.13
N ASN A 53 -11.70 -16.84 8.89
CA ASN A 53 -12.02 -17.71 7.77
C ASN A 53 -10.90 -18.71 7.48
N SER A 54 -9.64 -18.29 7.60
CA SER A 54 -8.47 -19.18 7.43
C SER A 54 -8.36 -20.29 8.50
N CYS A 55 -9.04 -20.13 9.64
CA CYS A 55 -9.04 -21.13 10.72
C CYS A 55 -10.18 -22.15 10.59
N ARG A 56 -11.10 -21.99 9.62
CA ARG A 56 -12.27 -22.88 9.47
C ARG A 56 -11.86 -24.21 8.82
N PRO A 57 -12.24 -25.36 9.42
CA PRO A 57 -12.01 -26.67 8.81
C PRO A 57 -12.62 -26.76 7.40
N GLY A 58 -11.92 -27.41 6.47
CA GLY A 58 -12.43 -27.67 5.12
C GLY A 58 -12.36 -26.50 4.13
N THR A 59 -11.91 -25.31 4.55
CA THR A 59 -11.62 -24.20 3.61
C THR A 59 -10.24 -24.42 2.98
N VAL A 60 -10.19 -25.25 1.93
CA VAL A 60 -8.96 -25.54 1.19
C VAL A 60 -8.91 -24.67 -0.07
N GLY A 61 -7.97 -23.72 -0.10
CA GLY A 61 -7.72 -22.86 -1.27
C GLY A 61 -7.84 -21.36 -0.96
N GLY A 62 -6.88 -20.58 -1.47
CA GLY A 62 -6.78 -19.14 -1.23
C GLY A 62 -5.38 -18.72 -0.75
N PHE A 63 -5.12 -17.42 -0.74
CA PHE A 63 -3.90 -16.88 -0.13
C PHE A 63 -3.98 -16.98 1.40
N LEU A 64 -2.82 -17.01 2.05
CA LEU A 64 -2.75 -16.89 3.52
C LEU A 64 -3.24 -15.52 3.96
N PRO A 65 -3.99 -15.42 5.07
CA PRO A 65 -4.51 -14.15 5.54
C PRO A 65 -3.35 -13.18 5.84
N GLY A 66 -3.60 -11.88 5.66
CA GLY A 66 -2.58 -10.84 5.81
C GLY A 66 -1.83 -10.94 7.14
N VAL A 67 -2.54 -11.17 8.24
CA VAL A 67 -1.96 -11.36 9.58
C VAL A 67 -0.93 -12.49 9.62
N LYS A 68 -1.22 -13.65 9.01
CA LYS A 68 -0.27 -14.78 8.95
C LYS A 68 0.92 -14.47 8.06
N GLN A 69 0.72 -13.70 6.99
CA GLN A 69 1.80 -13.29 6.11
C GLN A 69 2.77 -12.32 6.79
N ILE A 70 2.26 -11.33 7.53
CA ILE A 70 3.08 -10.43 8.36
C ILE A 70 3.91 -11.26 9.37
N ALA A 71 3.29 -12.23 10.05
CA ALA A 71 3.99 -13.11 10.99
C ALA A 71 5.06 -13.99 10.32
N ASN A 72 4.79 -14.49 9.11
CA ASN A 72 5.78 -15.27 8.36
C ASN A 72 6.99 -14.41 7.94
N VAL A 73 6.75 -13.14 7.58
CA VAL A 73 7.82 -12.19 7.25
C VAL A 73 8.65 -11.86 8.48
N ALA A 74 8.00 -11.69 9.63
CA ALA A 74 8.67 -11.54 10.92
C ALA A 74 9.58 -12.73 11.31
N ALA A 75 9.43 -13.88 10.67
CA ALA A 75 10.27 -15.06 10.86
C ALA A 75 11.47 -15.16 9.89
N LEU A 76 11.63 -14.21 8.97
CA LEU A 76 12.71 -14.25 7.99
C LEU A 76 14.06 -13.88 8.64
N PRO A 77 15.16 -14.58 8.29
CA PRO A 77 16.47 -14.28 8.83
C PRO A 77 16.94 -12.87 8.49
N GLY A 78 17.53 -12.18 9.48
CA GLY A 78 18.12 -10.86 9.29
C GLY A 78 17.11 -9.70 9.24
N ILE A 79 15.81 -9.96 9.46
CA ILE A 79 14.81 -8.90 9.62
C ILE A 79 15.14 -8.05 10.86
N VAL A 80 14.94 -6.74 10.75
CA VAL A 80 15.20 -5.78 11.83
C VAL A 80 13.93 -5.04 12.24
N GLY A 81 13.88 -4.66 13.52
CA GLY A 81 12.77 -3.93 14.10
C GLY A 81 11.49 -4.75 14.18
N ARG A 82 10.69 -4.73 13.10
CA ARG A 82 9.32 -5.27 13.04
C ARG A 82 8.89 -5.56 11.61
N SER A 83 7.98 -6.52 11.42
CA SER A 83 7.23 -6.66 10.15
C SER A 83 5.97 -5.80 10.22
N VAL A 84 5.77 -4.90 9.26
CA VAL A 84 4.73 -3.86 9.33
C VAL A 84 3.70 -4.02 8.23
N GLY A 85 2.44 -4.26 8.58
CA GLY A 85 1.29 -4.13 7.67
C GLY A 85 0.72 -2.72 7.68
N LEU A 86 0.75 -2.03 6.56
CA LEU A 86 0.17 -0.69 6.37
C LEU A 86 -1.37 -0.75 6.24
N PRO A 87 -2.09 0.39 6.30
CA PRO A 87 -3.56 0.40 6.29
C PRO A 87 -4.24 -0.27 5.10
N ASP A 88 -3.57 -0.40 3.97
CA ASP A 88 -4.03 -1.08 2.76
C ASP A 88 -3.61 -2.55 2.70
N VAL A 89 -3.19 -3.12 3.83
CA VAL A 89 -2.68 -4.49 3.90
C VAL A 89 -3.74 -5.51 3.52
N HIS A 90 -3.37 -6.43 2.63
CA HIS A 90 -4.21 -7.56 2.23
C HIS A 90 -3.38 -8.71 1.70
N SER A 91 -3.98 -9.91 1.68
CA SER A 91 -3.32 -11.13 1.25
C SER A 91 -2.60 -11.00 -0.11
N GLY A 92 -1.31 -11.32 -0.11
CA GLY A 92 -0.42 -11.27 -1.27
C GLY A 92 0.31 -12.60 -1.51
N TYR A 93 1.41 -12.56 -2.27
CA TYR A 93 2.22 -13.75 -2.59
C TYR A 93 3.44 -13.82 -1.67
N GLY A 94 3.36 -14.65 -0.63
CA GLY A 94 4.39 -14.76 0.41
C GLY A 94 4.32 -13.59 1.40
N PHE A 95 4.60 -12.38 0.93
CA PHE A 95 4.34 -11.13 1.65
C PHE A 95 2.93 -10.66 1.35
N ALA A 96 2.25 -10.11 2.38
CA ALA A 96 1.03 -9.36 2.16
C ALA A 96 1.32 -8.12 1.32
N ILE A 97 0.37 -7.73 0.48
CA ILE A 97 0.40 -6.40 -0.13
C ILE A 97 0.17 -5.41 1.01
N GLY A 98 0.87 -4.27 1.04
CA GLY A 98 0.92 -3.35 2.19
C GLY A 98 1.93 -3.77 3.27
N ASN A 99 2.64 -4.90 3.12
CA ASN A 99 3.64 -5.32 4.12
C ASN A 99 5.03 -4.75 3.82
N MET A 100 5.64 -4.21 4.88
CA MET A 100 6.96 -3.61 4.96
C MET A 100 7.85 -4.43 5.88
N ALA A 101 9.09 -4.67 5.48
CA ALA A 101 10.11 -5.25 6.34
C ALA A 101 11.50 -4.76 5.95
N ALA A 102 12.32 -4.42 6.94
CA ALA A 102 13.71 -4.05 6.75
C ALA A 102 14.63 -5.21 7.15
N PHE A 103 15.74 -5.38 6.42
CA PHE A 103 16.73 -6.42 6.67
C PHE A 103 18.13 -5.82 6.74
N ASP A 104 18.96 -6.32 7.65
CA ASP A 104 20.33 -5.86 7.86
C ASP A 104 21.24 -6.34 6.74
N MET A 105 21.79 -5.41 5.93
CA MET A 105 22.67 -5.78 4.82
C MET A 105 24.06 -6.24 5.27
N ALA A 106 24.47 -5.92 6.50
CA ALA A 106 25.73 -6.41 7.05
C ALA A 106 25.63 -7.86 7.52
N ASN A 107 24.42 -8.36 7.77
CA ASN A 107 24.19 -9.72 8.23
C ASN A 107 24.18 -10.71 7.04
N PRO A 108 25.13 -11.66 6.94
CA PRO A 108 25.22 -12.61 5.82
C PRO A 108 24.05 -13.60 5.77
N LYS A 109 23.25 -13.70 6.83
CA LYS A 109 22.02 -14.51 6.86
C LYS A 109 20.81 -13.76 6.31
N SER A 110 20.89 -12.44 6.09
CA SER A 110 19.79 -11.65 5.58
C SER A 110 19.36 -12.11 4.19
N VAL A 111 18.05 -12.01 3.95
CA VAL A 111 17.44 -12.52 2.72
C VAL A 111 16.90 -11.39 1.85
N VAL A 112 16.90 -11.63 0.55
CA VAL A 112 16.16 -10.85 -0.44
C VAL A 112 14.99 -11.72 -0.90
N SER A 113 13.75 -11.24 -0.76
CA SER A 113 12.57 -11.99 -1.19
C SER A 113 11.87 -11.28 -2.36
N PRO A 114 11.81 -11.88 -3.56
CA PRO A 114 11.03 -11.33 -4.68
C PRO A 114 9.55 -11.13 -4.33
N GLY A 115 8.99 -12.00 -3.48
CA GLY A 115 7.61 -11.85 -2.98
C GLY A 115 7.42 -10.59 -2.13
N GLY A 116 8.48 -10.13 -1.45
CA GLY A 116 8.51 -8.88 -0.70
C GLY A 116 8.58 -7.62 -1.56
N VAL A 117 8.87 -7.75 -2.86
CA VAL A 117 8.79 -6.64 -3.83
C VAL A 117 7.48 -6.71 -4.62
N GLY A 118 7.05 -7.94 -4.95
CA GLY A 118 5.92 -8.23 -5.81
C GLY A 118 6.29 -8.27 -7.29
N PHE A 119 5.39 -8.83 -8.10
CA PHE A 119 5.61 -9.11 -9.52
C PHE A 119 5.74 -7.85 -10.39
N ASP A 120 4.94 -6.83 -10.12
CA ASP A 120 4.99 -5.55 -10.80
C ASP A 120 6.01 -4.64 -10.10
N ILE A 121 7.26 -4.82 -10.49
CA ILE A 121 8.41 -4.11 -9.95
C ILE A 121 8.31 -2.64 -10.37
N ASN A 122 8.48 -1.73 -9.41
CA ASN A 122 8.41 -0.29 -9.65
C ASN A 122 7.04 0.20 -10.18
N CYS A 123 5.98 -0.56 -9.91
CA CYS A 123 4.62 -0.03 -10.01
C CYS A 123 4.54 1.25 -9.16
N GLY A 124 3.98 2.33 -9.68
CA GLY A 124 4.06 3.62 -9.00
C GLY A 124 3.12 4.65 -9.58
N VAL A 125 3.03 5.77 -8.88
CA VAL A 125 2.19 6.90 -9.27
C VAL A 125 3.08 8.08 -9.60
N ARG A 126 2.72 8.80 -10.67
CA ARG A 126 3.32 10.08 -11.04
C ARG A 126 2.24 11.14 -11.05
N LEU A 127 2.48 12.25 -10.35
CA LEU A 127 1.63 13.42 -10.39
C LEU A 127 2.24 14.46 -11.32
N LEU A 128 1.46 14.96 -12.28
CA LEU A 128 1.81 16.10 -13.13
C LEU A 128 0.92 17.28 -12.78
N ARG A 129 1.52 18.34 -12.25
CA ARG A 129 0.80 19.59 -11.95
C ARG A 129 0.73 20.47 -13.21
N THR A 130 -0.42 21.08 -13.47
CA THR A 130 -0.60 22.08 -14.54
C THR A 130 -0.90 23.46 -13.96
N ASN A 131 -0.84 24.51 -14.78
CA ASN A 131 -1.36 25.84 -14.41
C ASN A 131 -2.86 26.01 -14.73
N LEU A 132 -3.53 24.96 -15.21
CA LEU A 132 -4.93 25.02 -15.63
C LEU A 132 -5.87 24.81 -14.44
N ARG A 133 -7.01 25.51 -14.47
CA ARG A 133 -8.12 25.31 -13.54
C ARG A 133 -9.19 24.42 -14.17
N GLU A 134 -10.11 23.92 -13.37
CA GLU A 134 -11.20 23.06 -13.84
C GLU A 134 -11.97 23.69 -15.02
N GLN A 135 -12.31 24.98 -14.92
CA GLN A 135 -12.99 25.73 -15.96
C GLN A 135 -12.23 25.78 -17.31
N ASP A 136 -10.90 25.69 -17.28
CA ASP A 136 -10.06 25.72 -18.48
C ASP A 136 -10.01 24.34 -19.16
N VAL A 137 -10.21 23.27 -18.37
CA VAL A 137 -10.11 21.88 -18.82
C VAL A 137 -11.46 21.34 -19.28
N LEU A 138 -12.56 21.69 -18.61
CA LEU A 138 -13.90 21.19 -18.94
C LEU A 138 -14.29 21.37 -20.43
N PRO A 139 -14.00 22.53 -21.08
CA PRO A 139 -14.34 22.73 -22.49
C PRO A 139 -13.55 21.84 -23.46
N VAL A 140 -12.31 21.48 -23.09
CA VAL A 140 -11.38 20.71 -23.94
C VAL A 140 -11.22 19.26 -23.49
N LYS A 141 -12.11 18.78 -22.62
CA LYS A 141 -12.08 17.44 -22.02
C LYS A 141 -11.92 16.33 -23.08
N THR A 142 -12.50 16.50 -24.26
CA THR A 142 -12.41 15.52 -25.36
C THR A 142 -11.00 15.44 -25.97
N ILE A 143 -10.26 16.55 -26.02
CA ILE A 143 -8.90 16.60 -26.57
C ILE A 143 -7.90 16.01 -25.58
N VAL A 144 -8.02 16.36 -24.29
CA VAL A 144 -7.19 15.78 -23.22
C VAL A 144 -7.32 14.25 -23.21
N LYS A 145 -8.54 13.73 -23.38
CA LYS A 145 -8.81 12.29 -23.52
C LYS A 145 -8.14 11.66 -24.74
N THR A 146 -8.04 12.37 -25.87
CA THR A 146 -7.35 11.87 -27.06
C THR A 146 -5.86 11.71 -26.81
N ILE A 147 -5.24 12.69 -26.13
CA ILE A 147 -3.82 12.65 -25.76
C ILE A 147 -3.52 11.46 -24.84
N GLU A 148 -4.42 11.14 -23.90
CA GLU A 148 -4.29 9.95 -23.04
C GLU A 148 -4.29 8.64 -23.84
N LYS A 149 -5.27 8.51 -24.74
CA LYS A 149 -5.43 7.31 -25.58
C LYS A 149 -4.22 7.09 -26.48
N GLU A 150 -3.63 8.16 -26.99
CA GLU A 150 -2.43 8.11 -27.85
C GLU A 150 -1.15 7.85 -27.07
N SER A 151 -1.04 8.36 -25.83
CA SER A 151 0.18 8.25 -25.03
C SER A 151 0.49 6.82 -24.57
N LYS A 152 -0.50 5.91 -24.52
CA LYS A 152 -0.39 4.46 -24.18
C LYS A 152 0.36 4.10 -22.88
N LYS A 153 0.92 5.07 -22.15
CA LYS A 153 1.87 4.91 -21.04
C LYS A 153 1.60 5.85 -19.86
N VAL A 154 0.61 6.74 -19.95
CA VAL A 154 0.30 7.72 -18.90
C VAL A 154 -1.21 7.77 -18.71
N ASP A 155 -1.70 7.22 -17.59
CA ASP A 155 -3.06 7.48 -17.12
C ASP A 155 -3.05 8.90 -16.50
N ILE A 156 -3.50 9.92 -17.25
CA ILE A 156 -3.51 11.34 -16.82
C ILE A 156 -4.76 11.67 -15.98
N LEU A 157 -5.83 10.88 -16.09
CA LEU A 157 -7.12 11.13 -15.45
C LEU A 157 -7.26 10.50 -14.06
N ASP A 158 -6.56 11.05 -13.08
CA ASP A 158 -7.08 11.12 -11.70
C ASP A 158 -6.80 12.50 -11.03
N ILE A 159 -6.34 13.49 -11.80
CA ILE A 159 -5.96 14.83 -11.31
C ILE A 159 -7.04 15.85 -11.66
N LEU A 160 -8.23 15.73 -11.07
CA LEU A 160 -9.19 16.84 -10.97
C LEU A 160 -9.96 16.83 -9.63
N CYS A 161 -9.41 16.20 -8.60
CA CYS A 161 -9.96 16.31 -7.24
C CYS A 161 -9.06 17.18 -6.35
N GLY A 162 -9.45 18.45 -6.21
CA GLY A 162 -9.45 19.08 -4.88
C GLY A 162 -8.19 19.74 -4.36
N LEU A 163 -7.45 20.52 -5.16
CA LEU A 163 -6.48 21.48 -4.60
C LEU A 163 -7.02 22.91 -4.77
N LYS A 164 -7.58 23.44 -3.68
CA LYS A 164 -7.79 24.88 -3.48
C LYS A 164 -6.46 25.48 -3.02
N GLU A 165 -6.04 26.48 -3.79
CA GLU A 165 -5.01 27.49 -3.53
C GLU A 165 -3.51 27.13 -3.55
N ASP A 166 -2.81 28.04 -4.23
CA ASP A 166 -1.42 28.49 -4.19
C ASP A 166 -0.22 27.60 -4.61
N HIS A 167 0.34 28.01 -5.76
CA HIS A 167 1.74 28.15 -6.14
C HIS A 167 2.79 27.15 -5.59
N LYS A 168 3.18 26.18 -6.42
CA LYS A 168 4.58 25.79 -6.80
C LYS A 168 4.58 24.51 -7.65
N GLU A 169 5.63 24.30 -8.46
CA GLU A 169 5.76 23.15 -9.37
C GLU A 169 5.75 21.83 -8.60
N PHE A 170 5.08 20.80 -9.13
CA PHE A 170 5.00 19.50 -8.48
C PHE A 170 5.11 18.39 -9.53
N ALA A 171 6.26 17.71 -9.53
CA ALA A 171 6.44 16.42 -10.17
C ALA A 171 6.89 15.45 -9.08
N ALA A 172 5.95 14.68 -8.54
CA ALA A 172 6.23 13.67 -7.53
C ALA A 172 6.07 12.28 -8.15
N ASN A 173 7.05 11.41 -7.93
CA ASN A 173 6.95 9.99 -8.22
C ASN A 173 6.88 9.25 -6.86
N SER A 174 5.76 8.61 -6.56
CA SER A 174 5.71 7.60 -5.49
C SER A 174 5.96 6.24 -6.13
N ILE A 175 7.21 5.78 -5.98
CA ILE A 175 7.68 4.50 -6.48
C ILE A 175 7.46 3.44 -5.39
N LYS A 176 6.88 2.29 -5.76
CA LYS A 176 6.92 1.08 -4.93
C LYS A 176 8.38 0.73 -4.68
N THR A 177 8.83 1.00 -3.46
CA THR A 177 10.26 1.06 -3.21
C THR A 177 10.78 -0.33 -2.91
N MET A 178 11.71 -0.78 -3.76
CA MET A 178 12.39 -2.07 -3.65
C MET A 178 13.57 -2.01 -2.67
N TRP A 179 14.17 -0.82 -2.53
CA TRP A 179 15.41 -0.58 -1.80
C TRP A 179 15.39 0.84 -1.24
N ILE A 180 15.30 0.96 0.08
CA ILE A 180 15.65 2.19 0.78
C ILE A 180 16.88 1.86 1.61
N PRO A 181 18.07 2.42 1.31
CA PRO A 181 19.14 2.43 2.30
C PRO A 181 18.65 3.30 3.45
N VAL A 182 18.17 2.66 4.52
CA VAL A 182 17.89 3.35 5.77
C VAL A 182 19.23 3.40 6.50
N SER A 183 19.93 4.52 6.42
CA SER A 183 21.03 4.82 7.34
C SER A 183 20.41 5.49 8.55
N ASN A 184 20.32 4.78 9.68
CA ASN A 184 20.04 5.45 10.94
C ASN A 184 21.33 6.18 11.34
N VAL A 185 21.26 7.47 11.66
CA VAL A 185 22.45 8.28 12.00
C VAL A 185 23.17 7.73 13.25
N ASP A 186 22.46 6.93 14.06
CA ASP A 186 22.96 6.31 15.29
C ASP A 186 23.55 4.90 15.11
N THR A 187 23.31 4.23 13.97
CA THR A 187 23.86 2.91 13.68
C THR A 187 24.35 2.91 12.24
N GLU A 188 25.67 2.83 12.04
CA GLU A 188 26.35 2.69 10.73
C GLU A 188 25.97 1.40 9.95
N CYS A 189 24.74 0.90 10.09
CA CYS A 189 24.20 -0.25 9.39
C CYS A 189 23.30 0.21 8.24
N ALA A 190 23.58 -0.27 7.03
CA ALA A 190 22.68 -0.15 5.90
C ALA A 190 21.60 -1.24 5.99
N PHE A 191 20.33 -0.84 5.97
CA PHE A 191 19.21 -1.78 5.87
C PHE A 191 18.62 -1.77 4.46
N SER A 192 18.12 -2.92 4.00
CA SER A 192 17.25 -3.01 2.82
C SER A 192 15.80 -3.15 3.26
N ALA A 193 15.00 -2.11 3.01
CA ALA A 193 13.56 -2.16 3.18
C ALA A 193 12.89 -2.77 1.93
N TYR A 194 12.17 -3.88 2.12
CA TYR A 194 11.30 -4.48 1.11
C TYR A 194 9.85 -4.05 1.33
N SER A 195 9.18 -3.77 0.22
CA SER A 195 7.77 -3.45 0.25
C SER A 195 7.00 -4.02 -0.93
N ASN A 196 5.91 -4.70 -0.64
CA ASN A 196 4.94 -5.09 -1.65
C ASN A 196 3.72 -4.18 -1.52
N GLY A 197 3.74 -3.01 -2.15
CA GLY A 197 2.60 -2.08 -2.13
C GLY A 197 2.72 -1.14 -0.93
N SER A 198 3.82 -0.39 -0.89
CA SER A 198 3.99 0.75 0.02
C SER A 198 4.64 1.88 -0.75
N THR A 199 4.67 3.05 -0.13
CA THR A 199 5.33 4.24 -0.64
C THR A 199 6.35 4.76 0.37
N ARG A 200 7.55 5.11 -0.10
CA ARG A 200 8.54 5.83 0.71
C ARG A 200 8.02 7.22 1.11
N ALA A 201 8.16 7.57 2.38
CA ALA A 201 7.62 8.75 3.03
C ALA A 201 8.64 9.35 4.00
N PHE A 202 9.74 9.90 3.46
CA PHE A 202 10.78 10.51 4.29
C PHE A 202 10.35 11.83 4.95
N PRO A 203 10.81 12.09 6.19
CA PRO A 203 10.46 13.28 6.94
C PRO A 203 11.10 14.56 6.36
N PRO A 204 10.67 15.75 6.79
CA PRO A 204 11.40 16.99 6.54
C PRO A 204 12.89 16.87 6.86
N HIS A 205 13.72 17.60 6.13
CA HIS A 205 15.17 17.70 6.28
C HIS A 205 15.97 16.43 5.92
N HIS A 206 15.30 15.37 5.46
CA HIS A 206 15.99 14.16 5.05
C HIS A 206 16.83 14.40 3.77
N PRO A 207 18.13 14.04 3.73
CA PRO A 207 19.06 14.43 2.66
C PRO A 207 18.71 13.87 1.28
N LEU A 208 17.96 12.76 1.22
CA LEU A 208 17.51 12.13 -0.02
C LEU A 208 16.25 12.78 -0.64
N ILE A 209 15.70 13.82 -0.02
CA ILE A 209 14.56 14.58 -0.55
C ILE A 209 15.08 15.74 -1.43
N PRO A 210 14.42 16.08 -2.55
CA PRO A 210 14.74 17.29 -3.31
C PRO A 210 14.68 18.55 -2.45
N VAL A 211 15.54 19.53 -2.75
CA VAL A 211 15.69 20.78 -1.97
C VAL A 211 14.35 21.49 -1.72
N ASP A 212 13.48 21.53 -2.74
CA ASP A 212 12.19 22.22 -2.66
C ASP A 212 11.23 21.63 -1.61
N TYR A 213 11.40 20.37 -1.23
CA TYR A 213 10.55 19.65 -0.28
C TYR A 213 11.23 19.38 1.05
N GLN A 214 12.45 19.89 1.25
CA GLN A 214 13.21 19.68 2.48
C GLN A 214 12.45 20.20 3.71
N LEU A 215 11.71 21.31 3.60
CA LEU A 215 10.96 21.84 4.76
C LEU A 215 9.63 21.13 5.02
N THR A 216 9.00 20.59 3.98
CA THR A 216 7.67 19.98 4.07
C THR A 216 7.71 18.48 4.31
N GLY A 217 8.82 17.83 3.96
CA GLY A 217 8.94 16.38 3.87
C GLY A 217 8.60 15.86 2.48
N GLN A 218 8.85 14.57 2.27
CA GLN A 218 8.72 13.94 0.96
C GLN A 218 7.24 13.86 0.57
N PRO A 219 6.86 14.35 -0.63
CA PRO A 219 5.51 14.15 -1.11
C PRO A 219 5.23 12.67 -1.39
N VAL A 220 4.09 12.20 -0.91
CA VAL A 220 3.60 10.82 -1.04
C VAL A 220 2.28 10.86 -1.79
N LEU A 221 2.17 10.17 -2.92
CA LEU A 221 0.91 10.08 -3.66
C LEU A 221 0.22 8.77 -3.33
N ILE A 222 -1.01 8.87 -2.85
CA ILE A 222 -1.89 7.75 -2.54
C ILE A 222 -2.96 7.69 -3.60
N GLY A 223 -2.86 6.68 -4.46
CA GLY A 223 -3.84 6.44 -5.51
C GLY A 223 -5.14 5.89 -4.92
N GLY A 224 -6.26 6.51 -5.28
CA GLY A 224 -7.56 5.88 -5.13
C GLY A 224 -7.75 4.72 -6.13
N THR A 225 -8.99 4.27 -6.24
CA THR A 225 -9.44 3.57 -7.44
C THR A 225 -10.23 4.48 -8.36
N MET A 226 -10.50 3.99 -9.57
CA MET A 226 -11.22 4.76 -10.59
C MET A 226 -12.52 5.34 -10.04
N GLY A 227 -12.62 6.67 -10.05
CA GLY A 227 -13.80 7.40 -9.57
C GLY A 227 -13.83 7.66 -8.07
N THR A 228 -12.76 7.35 -7.34
CA THR A 228 -12.58 7.73 -5.93
C THR A 228 -11.49 8.79 -5.79
N CYS A 229 -11.40 9.42 -4.62
CA CYS A 229 -10.38 10.44 -4.37
C CYS A 229 -8.97 9.82 -4.31
N SER A 230 -8.00 10.56 -4.83
CA SER A 230 -6.57 10.35 -4.57
C SER A 230 -6.07 11.42 -3.60
N TYR A 231 -4.97 11.15 -2.89
CA TYR A 231 -4.42 12.04 -1.87
C TYR A 231 -2.94 12.32 -2.10
N VAL A 232 -2.51 13.53 -1.72
CA VAL A 232 -1.11 13.90 -1.58
C VAL A 232 -0.84 14.10 -0.09
N LEU A 233 0.12 13.35 0.44
CA LEU A 233 0.56 13.40 1.83
C LEU A 233 2.04 13.83 1.88
N THR A 234 2.56 14.02 3.09
CA THR A 234 3.99 14.21 3.32
C THR A 234 4.52 13.21 4.33
N GLY A 235 5.79 12.83 4.19
CA GLY A 235 6.48 11.99 5.17
C GLY A 235 6.68 12.69 6.51
N THR A 236 6.82 11.90 7.58
CA THR A 236 6.89 12.39 8.96
C THR A 236 7.97 11.67 9.75
N GLU A 237 8.49 12.31 10.81
CA GLU A 237 9.49 11.70 11.69
C GLU A 237 8.94 10.44 12.38
N GLN A 238 7.66 10.50 12.78
CA GLN A 238 6.97 9.34 13.33
C GLN A 238 6.97 8.16 12.33
N GLY A 239 6.69 8.41 11.04
CA GLY A 239 6.78 7.38 10.00
C GLY A 239 8.20 6.84 9.81
N MET A 240 9.22 7.70 9.96
CA MET A 240 10.62 7.26 9.92
C MET A 240 10.92 6.23 11.01
N HIS A 241 10.50 6.51 12.25
CA HIS A 241 10.76 5.64 13.40
C HIS A 241 9.86 4.40 13.44
N GLU A 242 8.60 4.52 13.06
CA GLU A 242 7.63 3.42 13.23
C GLU A 242 7.56 2.45 12.06
N THR A 243 7.79 2.94 10.84
CA THR A 243 7.54 2.20 9.59
C THR A 243 8.70 2.30 8.60
N PHE A 244 9.90 2.63 9.06
CA PHE A 244 11.10 2.78 8.24
C PHE A 244 10.93 3.83 7.13
N GLY A 245 10.23 4.92 7.43
CA GLY A 245 9.98 6.00 6.48
C GLY A 245 9.11 5.56 5.32
N SER A 246 8.09 4.74 5.59
CA SER A 246 7.18 4.19 4.58
C SER A 246 5.71 4.34 4.99
N THR A 247 4.82 4.44 4.03
CA THR A 247 3.36 4.57 4.23
C THR A 247 2.59 3.80 3.16
N CYS A 248 1.26 3.78 3.25
CA CYS A 248 0.39 3.10 2.29
C CYS A 248 0.62 3.58 0.84
N HIS A 249 0.13 2.81 -0.12
CA HIS A 249 0.25 3.13 -1.55
C HIS A 249 -1.09 3.45 -2.20
N GLY A 250 -2.19 2.98 -1.62
CA GLY A 250 -3.51 3.26 -2.16
C GLY A 250 -4.63 2.74 -1.27
N ALA A 251 -5.77 2.48 -1.90
CA ALA A 251 -7.00 2.05 -1.23
C ALA A 251 -7.07 0.54 -0.92
N GLY A 252 -6.03 -0.24 -1.23
CA GLY A 252 -6.03 -1.69 -1.02
C GLY A 252 -7.15 -2.43 -1.78
N ARG A 253 -7.36 -3.71 -1.46
CA ARG A 253 -8.50 -4.49 -1.97
C ARG A 253 -9.19 -5.26 -0.86
N ALA A 254 -10.51 -5.07 -0.74
CA ALA A 254 -11.35 -5.87 0.17
C ALA A 254 -11.82 -7.18 -0.47
N LEU A 255 -11.91 -7.23 -1.81
CA LEU A 255 -12.36 -8.41 -2.55
C LEU A 255 -11.34 -8.84 -3.59
N SER A 256 -11.17 -10.16 -3.75
CA SER A 256 -10.37 -10.70 -4.84
C SER A 256 -11.04 -10.44 -6.19
N ARG A 257 -10.25 -10.28 -7.26
CA ARG A 257 -10.76 -10.08 -8.63
C ARG A 257 -11.80 -11.12 -9.02
N ALA A 258 -11.54 -12.40 -8.69
CA ALA A 258 -12.46 -13.49 -8.98
C ALA A 258 -13.78 -13.38 -8.19
N LYS A 259 -13.74 -12.94 -6.93
CA LYS A 259 -14.94 -12.74 -6.10
C LYS A 259 -15.74 -11.54 -6.62
N SER A 260 -15.08 -10.44 -6.97
CA SER A 260 -15.74 -9.25 -7.51
C SER A 260 -16.42 -9.53 -8.84
N ARG A 261 -15.77 -10.29 -9.75
CA ARG A 261 -16.38 -10.72 -11.02
C ARG A 261 -17.64 -11.58 -10.87
N ARG A 262 -17.81 -12.27 -9.73
CA ARG A 262 -19.01 -13.08 -9.45
C ARG A 262 -20.13 -12.27 -8.80
N ASN A 263 -19.78 -11.22 -8.07
CA ASN A 263 -20.70 -10.52 -7.18
C ASN A 263 -21.13 -9.14 -7.68
N LEU A 264 -20.40 -8.53 -8.61
CA LEU A 264 -20.70 -7.22 -9.16
C LEU A 264 -21.23 -7.36 -10.59
N ASP A 265 -22.35 -6.69 -10.88
CA ASP A 265 -22.83 -6.54 -12.25
C ASP A 265 -22.31 -5.25 -12.91
N TYR A 266 -22.18 -5.29 -14.23
CA TYR A 266 -21.61 -4.19 -15.02
C TYR A 266 -22.44 -2.93 -14.88
N GLN A 267 -23.78 -3.08 -14.90
CA GLN A 267 -24.66 -1.93 -14.84
C GLN A 267 -24.55 -1.26 -13.47
N ASP A 268 -24.48 -2.04 -12.39
CA ASP A 268 -24.32 -1.51 -11.03
C ASP A 268 -23.03 -0.69 -10.88
N VAL A 269 -21.92 -1.17 -11.45
CA VAL A 269 -20.64 -0.46 -11.41
C VAL A 269 -20.67 0.81 -12.27
N ALA A 270 -21.29 0.74 -13.45
CA ALA A 270 -21.40 1.88 -14.35
C ALA A 270 -22.33 2.98 -13.81
N HIS A 271 -23.40 2.61 -13.10
CA HIS A 271 -24.33 3.56 -12.49
C HIS A 271 -23.77 4.23 -11.23
N LYS A 272 -22.89 3.55 -10.48
CA LYS A 272 -22.22 4.11 -9.30
C LYS A 272 -20.99 4.94 -9.62
N ALA A 273 -20.40 4.78 -10.81
CA ALA A 273 -19.27 5.56 -11.25
C ALA A 273 -19.68 7.04 -11.43
N PRO A 274 -18.90 8.01 -10.92
CA PRO A 274 -19.20 9.42 -11.14
C PRO A 274 -19.19 9.73 -12.65
N SER A 275 -20.00 10.72 -13.07
CA SER A 275 -20.17 11.13 -14.47
C SER A 275 -18.87 11.55 -15.18
N SER A 276 -17.80 11.75 -14.42
CA SER A 276 -16.43 12.00 -14.90
C SER A 276 -15.73 10.76 -15.46
N VAL A 277 -16.14 9.54 -15.10
CA VAL A 277 -15.48 8.28 -15.46
C VAL A 277 -16.18 7.65 -16.67
N GLU A 278 -15.60 7.81 -17.85
CA GLU A 278 -16.14 7.25 -19.09
C GLU A 278 -15.23 6.21 -19.76
N LYS A 279 -15.88 5.28 -20.47
CA LYS A 279 -15.36 4.41 -21.55
C LYS A 279 -13.95 3.76 -21.55
N SER A 280 -13.15 3.61 -20.49
CA SER A 280 -11.87 2.86 -20.64
C SER A 280 -12.06 1.33 -20.70
N GLY A 281 -11.47 0.70 -21.73
CA GLY A 281 -11.23 -0.76 -21.87
C GLY A 281 -12.44 -1.70 -21.97
N THR A 282 -12.16 -2.97 -22.29
CA THR A 282 -13.17 -4.06 -22.29
C THR A 282 -13.89 -4.14 -20.94
N LYS A 283 -15.18 -4.54 -20.96
CA LYS A 283 -16.07 -4.61 -19.77
C LYS A 283 -15.43 -5.23 -18.51
N GLN A 284 -14.46 -6.13 -18.70
CA GLN A 284 -13.76 -6.90 -17.68
C GLN A 284 -12.81 -6.08 -16.77
N ILE A 285 -12.12 -5.06 -17.29
CA ILE A 285 -11.10 -4.30 -16.54
C ILE A 285 -11.73 -3.42 -15.44
N ARG A 286 -12.98 -2.98 -15.65
CA ARG A 286 -13.68 -2.10 -14.70
C ARG A 286 -14.01 -2.81 -13.39
N PHE A 287 -14.54 -4.02 -13.45
CA PHE A 287 -14.93 -4.78 -12.26
C PHE A 287 -13.80 -4.94 -11.25
N GLU A 288 -12.60 -5.17 -11.74
CA GLU A 288 -11.42 -5.41 -10.91
C GLU A 288 -10.89 -4.15 -10.21
N LYS A 289 -11.26 -2.97 -10.72
CA LYS A 289 -10.82 -1.68 -10.18
C LYS A 289 -11.74 -1.11 -9.09
N TYR A 290 -13.00 -1.55 -8.97
CA TYR A 290 -13.93 -1.10 -7.90
C TYR A 290 -13.87 -1.97 -6.62
N CYS A 291 -12.78 -2.69 -6.40
CA CYS A 291 -12.65 -3.71 -5.34
C CYS A 291 -12.08 -3.18 -4.00
N THR A 292 -12.19 -1.89 -3.72
CA THR A 292 -11.55 -1.24 -2.56
C THR A 292 -12.26 -1.50 -1.25
N SER A 293 -11.51 -1.37 -0.15
CA SER A 293 -12.01 -1.35 1.23
C SER A 293 -12.72 -0.05 1.59
#